data_AF-A0A932GTR9-F1
#
_entry.id   AF-A0A932GTR9-F1
#
_cell.length_a   1.000
_cell.length_b   1.000
_cell.length_c   1.000
_cell.angle_alpha   90.00
_cell.angle_beta   90.00
_cell.angle_gamma   90.00
#
_symmetry.space_group_name_H-M   'P 1'
#
loop_
_entity.id
_entity.type
_entity.pdbx_description
1 polymer ?
#
loop_
_entity_poly.entity_id
_entity_poly.type
_entity_poly.pdbx_seq_one_letter_code
_entity_poly.pdbx_strand_id
1 'polypeptide(L)'
;INVRALIPATANLPDGSALKPGDILPAMSGKTIEIISTDAEGRLILADALGYARKHEAKLIVDVATLTGACRIALGDICTGAFGNNQELLDKVIAAGAEAGELIWPMPMFEEYKEPSLPVIPPGFTWISPAPA
;
A
#
# COMPACT_ATOMS: atom_id res chain seq x y z
N ILE A 1 9.45 23.13 0.38
CA ILE A 1 8.68 21.94 0.81
C ILE A 1 9.66 20.96 1.45
N ASN A 2 9.27 20.27 2.53
CA ASN A 2 10.10 19.20 3.10
C ASN A 2 9.63 17.87 2.52
N VAL A 3 10.56 17.07 2.01
CA VAL A 3 10.28 15.74 1.43
C VAL A 3 11.07 14.71 2.23
N ARG A 4 10.41 13.60 2.57
CA ARG A 4 11.04 12.44 3.22
C ARG A 4 10.68 11.19 2.44
N ALA A 5 11.68 10.39 2.11
CA ALA A 5 11.49 9.07 1.53
C ALA A 5 11.68 8.00 2.61
N LEU A 6 10.75 7.05 2.71
CA LEU A 6 10.83 5.92 3.60
C LEU A 6 10.89 4.65 2.76
N ILE A 7 11.94 3.86 2.96
CA ILE A 7 12.18 2.62 2.19
C ILE A 7 12.28 1.47 3.19
N PRO A 8 11.16 0.83 3.55
CA PRO A 8 11.23 -0.41 4.31
C PRO A 8 11.81 -1.50 3.39
N ALA A 9 12.95 -2.07 3.76
CA ALA A 9 13.65 -3.06 2.95
C ALA A 9 13.92 -4.32 3.78
N THR A 10 13.49 -5.47 3.26
CA THR A 10 13.73 -6.79 3.84
C THR A 10 13.73 -7.85 2.75
N ALA A 11 14.15 -9.07 3.07
CA ALA A 11 14.00 -10.24 2.20
C ALA A 11 12.92 -11.16 2.77
N ASN A 12 12.08 -11.73 1.91
CA ASN A 12 11.13 -12.77 2.26
C ASN A 12 11.75 -14.14 1.97
N LEU A 13 12.32 -14.78 2.98
CA LEU A 13 13.03 -16.06 2.83
C LEU A 13 12.49 -17.10 3.83
N PRO A 14 12.34 -18.36 3.43
CA PRO A 14 12.00 -19.43 4.36
C PRO A 14 13.19 -19.75 5.26
N ASP A 15 12.94 -19.87 6.56
CA ASP A 15 13.90 -20.28 7.58
C ASP A 15 13.16 -20.83 8.80
N GLY A 16 13.88 -21.45 9.75
CA GLY A 16 13.32 -21.96 11.01
C GLY A 16 12.66 -20.88 11.88
N SER A 17 13.06 -19.62 11.72
CA SER A 17 12.45 -18.45 12.38
C SER A 17 11.55 -17.62 11.47
N ALA A 18 11.19 -18.12 10.29
CA ALA A 18 10.30 -17.39 9.38
C ALA A 18 8.89 -17.25 9.95
N LEU A 19 8.19 -16.24 9.45
CA LEU A 19 6.77 -16.00 9.72
C LEU A 19 5.95 -17.20 9.24
N LYS A 20 4.96 -17.59 10.02
CA LYS A 20 4.07 -18.71 9.72
C LYS A 20 2.64 -18.21 9.56
N PRO A 21 1.83 -18.84 8.69
CA PRO A 21 0.39 -18.64 8.71
C PRO A 21 -0.17 -18.87 10.12
N GLY A 22 -1.00 -17.95 10.60
CA GLY A 22 -1.54 -17.90 11.95
C GLY A 22 -0.71 -17.11 12.97
N ASP A 23 0.51 -16.65 12.62
CA ASP A 23 1.26 -15.73 13.49
C ASP A 23 0.51 -14.38 13.58
N ILE A 24 0.48 -13.79 14.78
CA ILE A 24 -0.15 -12.48 15.04
C ILE A 24 0.94 -11.47 15.39
N LEU A 25 1.07 -10.45 14.56
CA LEU A 25 2.10 -9.41 14.71
C LEU A 25 1.51 -8.09 15.21
N PRO A 26 2.13 -7.42 16.18
CA PRO A 26 1.80 -6.03 16.49
C PRO A 26 2.35 -5.10 15.40
N ALA A 27 1.50 -4.20 14.90
CA ALA A 27 1.89 -3.17 13.95
C ALA A 27 2.15 -1.84 14.66
N MET A 28 2.96 -0.96 14.04
CA MET A 28 3.24 0.39 14.56
C MET A 28 1.98 1.25 14.75
N SER A 29 0.89 0.92 14.07
CA SER A 29 -0.42 1.58 14.25
C SER A 29 -1.09 1.26 15.60
N GLY A 30 -0.55 0.33 16.39
CA GLY A 30 -1.15 -0.18 17.63
C GLY A 30 -2.17 -1.31 17.42
N LYS A 31 -2.42 -1.69 16.16
CA LYS A 31 -3.27 -2.84 15.81
C LYS A 31 -2.45 -4.12 15.71
N THR A 32 -3.13 -5.27 15.75
CA THR A 32 -2.54 -6.57 15.46
C THR A 32 -2.91 -7.04 14.05
N ILE A 33 -1.99 -7.73 13.38
CA ILE A 33 -2.18 -8.30 12.04
C ILE A 33 -1.98 -9.81 12.14
N GLU A 34 -2.99 -10.58 11.76
CA GLU A 34 -2.88 -12.02 11.58
C GLU A 34 -2.33 -12.33 10.18
N ILE A 35 -1.31 -13.19 10.11
CA ILE A 35 -0.72 -13.62 8.86
C ILE A 35 -1.55 -14.78 8.30
N ILE A 36 -2.39 -14.51 7.31
CA ILE A 36 -3.10 -15.57 6.57
C ILE A 36 -2.18 -16.19 5.50
N SER A 37 -1.35 -15.35 4.86
CA SER A 37 -0.36 -15.76 3.87
C SER A 37 0.94 -14.97 4.04
N THR A 38 2.08 -15.67 3.98
CA THR A 38 3.42 -15.08 4.08
C THR A 38 3.89 -14.46 2.76
N ASP A 39 3.20 -14.74 1.65
CA ASP A 39 3.43 -14.16 0.31
C ASP A 39 2.74 -12.79 0.15
N ALA A 40 2.17 -12.29 1.25
CA ALA A 40 1.62 -10.95 1.39
C ALA A 40 2.47 -10.12 2.35
N GLU A 41 3.80 -10.22 2.27
CA GLU A 41 4.72 -9.51 3.18
C GLU A 41 4.83 -8.02 2.87
N GLY A 42 4.69 -7.63 1.59
CA GLY A 42 4.83 -6.24 1.17
C GLY A 42 3.89 -5.29 1.92
N ARG A 43 2.67 -5.73 2.22
CA ARG A 43 1.70 -4.95 3.01
C ARG A 43 2.08 -4.85 4.49
N LEU A 44 2.81 -5.81 5.04
CA LEU A 44 3.25 -5.79 6.44
C LEU A 44 4.30 -4.69 6.63
N ILE A 45 5.32 -4.67 5.78
CA ILE A 45 6.39 -3.67 5.86
C ILE A 45 5.89 -2.26 5.55
N LEU A 46 4.92 -2.13 4.64
CA LEU A 46 4.28 -0.85 4.33
C LEU A 46 3.40 -0.35 5.49
N ALA A 47 2.69 -1.24 6.20
CA ALA A 47 1.88 -0.85 7.34
C ALA A 47 2.72 -0.13 8.41
N ASP A 48 3.94 -0.62 8.68
CA ASP A 48 4.86 0.02 9.61
C ASP A 48 5.48 1.30 9.04
N ALA A 49 5.86 1.33 7.76
CA ALA A 49 6.38 2.55 7.13
C ALA A 49 5.33 3.69 7.13
N LEU A 50 4.06 3.37 6.84
CA LEU A 50 2.95 4.32 6.90
C LEU A 50 2.66 4.76 8.35
N GLY A 51 2.75 3.83 9.32
CA GLY A 51 2.66 4.14 10.74
C GLY A 51 3.78 5.09 11.19
N TYR A 52 5.00 4.86 10.72
CA TYR A 52 6.16 5.72 10.97
C TYR A 52 5.97 7.10 10.35
N ALA A 53 5.54 7.19 9.08
CA ALA A 53 5.26 8.44 8.39
C ALA A 53 4.24 9.28 9.16
N ARG A 54 3.17 8.65 9.65
CA ARG A 54 2.12 9.31 10.45
C ARG A 54 2.68 9.84 11.77
N LYS A 55 3.48 9.05 12.49
CA LYS A 55 4.14 9.48 13.74
C LYS A 55 5.05 10.71 13.54
N HIS A 56 5.54 10.91 12.32
CA HIS A 56 6.40 12.03 11.94
C HIS A 56 5.62 13.19 11.27
N GLU A 57 4.30 13.23 11.44
CA GLU A 57 3.42 14.33 11.02
C GLU A 57 3.50 14.65 9.52
N ALA A 58 3.69 13.61 8.69
CA ALA A 58 3.69 13.77 7.23
C ALA A 58 2.32 14.28 6.74
N LYS A 59 2.25 15.44 6.09
CA LYS A 59 0.97 16.05 5.67
C LYS A 59 0.29 15.31 4.52
N LEU A 60 1.09 14.77 3.61
CA LEU A 60 0.66 14.02 2.44
C LEU A 60 1.56 12.80 2.33
N ILE A 61 0.96 11.65 2.02
CA ILE A 61 1.68 10.40 1.82
C ILE A 61 1.32 9.88 0.44
N VAL A 62 2.35 9.43 -0.28
CA VAL A 62 2.27 8.67 -1.53
C VAL A 62 3.23 7.49 -1.34
N ASP A 63 2.69 6.27 -1.30
CA ASP A 63 3.49 5.05 -1.37
C ASP A 63 3.40 4.40 -2.76
N VAL A 64 4.41 3.62 -3.12
CA VAL A 64 4.50 2.93 -4.40
C VAL A 64 4.95 1.51 -4.11
N ALA A 65 4.22 0.51 -4.62
CA ALA A 65 4.52 -0.89 -4.36
C ALA A 65 4.08 -1.82 -5.49
N THR A 66 4.91 -2.84 -5.77
CA THR A 66 4.59 -3.94 -6.70
C THR A 66 3.82 -5.03 -5.98
N LEU A 67 2.63 -4.69 -5.45
CA LEU A 67 2.06 -5.43 -4.32
C LEU A 67 1.11 -6.56 -4.70
N THR A 68 0.50 -6.55 -5.89
CA THR A 68 -0.39 -7.66 -6.31
C THR A 68 -0.30 -8.00 -7.79
N GLY A 69 -0.44 -9.29 -8.09
CA GLY A 69 -0.69 -9.76 -9.44
C GLY A 69 -2.06 -9.34 -9.99
N ALA A 70 -3.04 -9.03 -9.11
CA ALA A 70 -4.37 -8.60 -9.52
C ALA A 70 -4.37 -7.26 -10.28
N CYS A 71 -3.59 -6.28 -9.83
CA CYS A 71 -3.41 -5.02 -10.56
C CYS A 71 -2.83 -5.26 -11.96
N ARG A 72 -1.86 -6.17 -12.07
CA ARG A 72 -1.27 -6.57 -13.35
C ARG A 72 -2.31 -7.25 -14.27
N ILE A 73 -3.17 -8.11 -13.73
CA ILE A 73 -4.25 -8.74 -14.51
C ILE A 73 -5.24 -7.67 -15.01
N ALA A 74 -5.56 -6.66 -14.20
CA ALA A 74 -6.53 -5.63 -14.54
C ALA A 74 -6.02 -4.59 -15.55
N LEU A 75 -4.77 -4.14 -15.41
CA LEU A 75 -4.22 -2.99 -16.14
C LEU A 75 -3.04 -3.35 -17.06
N GLY A 76 -2.57 -4.60 -17.02
CA GLY A 76 -1.39 -5.05 -17.76
C GLY A 76 -0.09 -4.46 -17.20
N ASP A 77 0.94 -4.46 -18.06
CA ASP A 77 2.29 -3.96 -17.74
C ASP A 77 2.49 -2.49 -18.21
N ILE A 78 1.39 -1.81 -18.57
CA ILE A 78 1.41 -0.48 -19.23
C ILE A 78 0.92 0.66 -18.35
N CYS A 79 0.19 0.36 -17.27
CA CYS A 79 -0.53 1.36 -16.50
C CYS A 79 -0.50 1.03 -15.00
N THR A 80 -0.15 2.03 -14.18
CA THR A 80 -0.12 1.92 -12.73
C THR A 80 -1.52 2.11 -12.16
N GLY A 81 -1.97 1.19 -11.30
CA GLY A 81 -3.20 1.39 -10.53
C GLY A 81 -2.95 2.33 -9.35
N ALA A 82 -3.74 3.41 -9.26
CA ALA A 82 -3.67 4.36 -8.15
C ALA A 82 -4.92 4.30 -7.28
N PHE A 83 -4.73 4.31 -5.98
CA PHE A 83 -5.81 4.37 -5.00
C PHE A 83 -5.65 5.64 -4.17
N GLY A 84 -6.73 6.30 -3.82
CA GLY A 84 -6.63 7.56 -3.10
C GLY A 84 -7.90 7.88 -2.34
N ASN A 85 -7.75 8.34 -1.10
CA ASN A 85 -8.87 8.86 -0.30
C ASN A 85 -8.99 10.39 -0.41
N ASN A 86 -8.13 11.02 -1.22
CA ASN A 86 -8.17 12.43 -1.52
C ASN A 86 -8.01 12.63 -3.03
N GLN A 87 -9.11 13.07 -3.64
CA GLN A 87 -9.19 13.24 -5.09
C GLN A 87 -8.20 14.30 -5.60
N GLU A 88 -8.02 15.40 -4.87
CA GLU A 88 -7.12 16.48 -5.29
C GLU A 88 -5.66 16.03 -5.38
N LEU A 89 -5.19 15.23 -4.41
CA LEU A 89 -3.84 14.69 -4.44
C LEU A 89 -3.70 13.62 -5.51
N LEU A 90 -4.71 12.77 -5.70
CA LEU A 90 -4.74 11.75 -6.75
C LEU A 90 -4.64 12.38 -8.14
N ASP A 91 -5.44 13.41 -8.42
CA ASP A 91 -5.43 14.12 -9.70
C ASP A 91 -4.06 14.77 -9.98
N LYS A 92 -3.42 15.33 -8.95
CA LYS A 92 -2.06 15.89 -9.05
C LYS A 92 -1.02 14.83 -9.41
N VAL A 93 -1.10 13.65 -8.82
CA VAL A 93 -0.19 12.54 -9.12
C VAL A 93 -0.44 12.01 -10.54
N ILE A 94 -1.69 11.86 -10.95
CA ILE A 94 -2.05 11.42 -12.31
C ILE A 94 -1.53 12.43 -13.36
N ALA A 95 -1.71 13.72 -13.11
CA ALA A 95 -1.21 14.77 -14.01
C ALA A 95 0.33 14.75 -14.11
N ALA A 96 1.03 14.57 -12.98
CA ALA A 96 2.48 14.45 -12.97
C ALA A 96 2.96 13.18 -13.70
N GLY A 97 2.25 12.06 -13.56
CA GLY A 97 2.49 10.84 -14.32
C GLY A 97 2.37 11.08 -15.81
N ALA A 98 1.29 11.73 -16.25
CA ALA A 98 1.08 12.06 -17.66
C ALA A 98 2.21 12.94 -18.24
N GLU A 99 2.71 13.92 -17.47
CA GLU A 99 3.87 14.75 -17.86
C GLU A 99 5.16 13.93 -17.94
N ALA A 100 5.35 12.96 -17.05
CA ALA A 100 6.49 12.05 -17.04
C ALA A 100 6.39 10.92 -18.09
N GLY A 101 5.25 10.77 -18.78
CA GLY A 101 4.98 9.69 -19.72
C GLY A 101 4.54 8.37 -19.07
N GLU A 102 4.13 8.41 -17.81
CA GLU A 102 3.59 7.27 -17.07
C GLU A 102 2.06 7.29 -17.04
N LEU A 103 1.43 6.19 -17.46
CA LEU A 103 -0.01 6.02 -17.38
C LEU A 103 -0.42 5.59 -15.97
N ILE A 104 -1.37 6.32 -15.38
CA ILE A 104 -1.90 6.04 -14.05
C ILE A 104 -3.43 5.99 -14.15
N TRP A 105 -4.02 4.91 -13.64
CA TRP A 105 -5.47 4.71 -13.63
C TRP A 105 -6.02 4.72 -12.20
N PRO A 106 -7.02 5.57 -11.89
CA PRO A 106 -7.64 5.58 -10.57
C PRO A 106 -8.53 4.35 -10.38
N MET A 107 -8.29 3.63 -9.28
CA MET A 107 -9.00 2.40 -8.90
C MET A 107 -10.03 2.70 -7.80
N PRO A 108 -11.14 1.95 -7.74
CA PRO A 108 -12.19 2.18 -6.75
C PRO A 108 -11.73 1.86 -5.33
N MET A 109 -12.16 2.68 -4.35
CA MET A 109 -11.98 2.44 -2.91
C MET A 109 -13.33 2.41 -2.20
N PHE A 110 -14.17 1.45 -2.58
CA PHE A 110 -15.44 1.21 -1.90
C PHE A 110 -15.21 0.61 -0.50
N GLU A 111 -16.07 0.95 0.46
CA GLU A 111 -15.96 0.49 1.86
C GLU A 111 -16.08 -1.03 1.96
N GLU A 112 -16.82 -1.64 1.03
CA GLU A 112 -17.03 -3.07 0.89
C GLU A 112 -15.72 -3.85 0.67
N TYR A 113 -14.66 -3.20 0.15
CA TYR A 113 -13.34 -3.84 0.04
C TYR A 113 -12.63 -4.02 1.39
N LYS A 114 -13.15 -3.44 2.48
CA LYS A 114 -12.65 -3.67 3.84
C LYS A 114 -13.23 -4.96 4.45
N GLU A 115 -14.27 -5.54 3.86
CA GLU A 115 -14.85 -6.78 4.36
C GLU A 115 -14.02 -8.01 3.97
N PRO A 116 -13.66 -8.90 4.92
CA PRO A 116 -12.89 -10.12 4.64
C PRO A 116 -13.62 -11.17 3.78
N SER A 117 -14.90 -10.95 3.48
CA SER A 117 -15.82 -11.94 2.89
C SER A 117 -15.66 -12.14 1.38
N LEU A 118 -14.91 -11.27 0.70
CA LEU A 118 -14.55 -11.45 -0.70
C LEU A 118 -13.27 -12.31 -0.79
N PRO A 119 -13.23 -13.36 -1.64
CA PRO A 119 -12.03 -14.20 -1.85
C PRO A 119 -10.87 -13.45 -2.52
N VAL A 120 -10.98 -12.12 -2.62
CA VAL A 120 -9.98 -11.22 -3.16
C VAL A 120 -9.50 -10.38 -1.99
N ILE A 121 -8.36 -10.78 -1.44
CA ILE A 121 -7.54 -9.98 -0.54
C ILE A 121 -7.47 -8.55 -1.14
N PRO A 122 -7.72 -7.47 -0.36
CA PRO A 122 -7.72 -6.12 -0.91
C PRO A 122 -6.42 -5.88 -1.69
N PRO A 123 -6.53 -5.37 -2.95
CA PRO A 123 -5.40 -5.17 -3.82
C PRO A 123 -4.45 -4.19 -3.16
N GLY A 124 -3.18 -4.50 -3.32
CA GLY A 124 -2.10 -3.73 -2.74
C GLY A 124 -2.11 -2.29 -3.21
N PHE A 125 -1.98 -1.40 -2.23
CA PHE A 125 -2.24 0.01 -2.38
C PHE A 125 -1.00 0.77 -2.85
N THR A 126 -1.23 1.79 -3.67
CA THR A 126 -0.54 3.08 -3.59
C THR A 126 -1.49 3.94 -2.76
N TRP A 127 -1.26 4.16 -1.46
CA TRP A 127 -2.10 5.05 -0.65
C TRP A 127 -1.73 6.49 -0.91
N ILE A 128 -2.61 7.17 -1.64
CA ILE A 128 -2.59 8.63 -1.76
C ILE A 128 -3.54 9.19 -0.70
N SER A 129 -2.97 9.68 0.41
CA SER A 129 -3.76 10.19 1.54
C SER A 129 -3.17 11.47 2.14
N PRO A 130 -4.00 12.47 2.51
CA PRO A 130 -3.61 13.40 3.56
C PRO A 130 -3.37 12.60 4.84
N ALA A 131 -2.44 13.02 5.69
CA ALA A 131 -2.42 12.43 7.03
C ALA A 131 -3.82 12.59 7.65
N PRO A 132 -4.47 11.51 8.10
CA PRO A 132 -5.63 11.68 8.96
C PRO A 132 -5.16 12.39 10.23
N ALA A 133 -6.01 13.29 10.74
CA ALA A 133 -5.81 13.96 12.02
C ALA A 133 -5.54 12.97 13.16
#